data_AF-A0A0M3UCU4-F1
#
_entry.id   AF-A0A0M3UCU4-F1
#
_cell.length_a   1.000
_cell.length_b   1.000
_cell.length_c   1.000
_cell.angle_alpha   90.00
_cell.angle_beta   90.00
_cell.angle_gamma   90.00
#
_symmetry.space_group_name_H-M   'P 1'
#
loop_
_entity.id
_entity.type
_entity.pdbx_description
1 polymer ?
#
loop_
_entity_poly.entity_id
_entity_poly.type
_entity_poly.pdbx_seq_one_letter_code
_entity_poly.pdbx_strand_id
1 'polypeptide(L)'
;MLVPAARRTVLGVVSAAAIVGLTSCMSQSPDSAGDPALPARPAAVDVGGRHPCELLDTAQRSDLDLRDGKVDDATIGDLPAPTCGYLGSDETVDVNLQFIPVPVSRLLSDPRAVPIDVAGYRAAETVYPSGSYPSCEVGVDIDDSTSLRAQAMATSSNLQRSGMTDSDLCARARAVVSAALSSLLHH
;
A
#
# COMPACT_ATOMS: atom_id res chain seq x y z
N MET A 1 37.43 38.71 16.94
CA MET A 1 38.27 39.49 16.02
C MET A 1 39.66 38.88 16.00
N LEU A 2 40.08 38.29 14.88
CA LEU A 2 41.48 38.01 14.52
C LEU A 2 41.49 37.52 13.07
N VAL A 3 41.88 38.41 12.16
CA VAL A 3 42.40 38.11 10.82
C VAL A 3 43.80 38.72 10.81
N PRO A 4 44.84 37.98 10.37
CA PRO A 4 45.61 38.40 9.20
C PRO A 4 46.01 37.19 8.32
N ALA A 5 45.81 37.21 7.01
CA ALA A 5 46.54 37.93 5.96
C ALA A 5 47.70 37.13 5.34
N ALA A 6 47.48 36.76 4.07
CA ALA A 6 48.38 36.84 2.92
C ALA A 6 49.76 36.15 2.94
N ARG A 7 50.05 35.40 1.86
CA ARG A 7 51.18 35.72 0.98
C ARG A 7 51.11 35.06 -0.40
N ARG A 8 51.26 35.91 -1.42
CA ARG A 8 51.50 35.67 -2.85
C ARG A 8 52.77 34.83 -3.08
N THR A 9 52.85 34.04 -4.15
CA THR A 9 53.97 34.09 -5.13
C THR A 9 53.54 33.47 -6.48
N VAL A 10 54.07 34.04 -7.56
CA VAL A 10 53.77 33.90 -9.00
C VAL A 10 54.81 33.00 -9.69
N LEU A 11 54.58 32.69 -10.98
CA LEU A 11 55.41 32.07 -12.04
C LEU A 11 55.14 30.56 -12.22
N GLY A 12 54.88 30.02 -13.41
CA GLY A 12 55.08 30.46 -14.80
C GLY A 12 55.65 29.26 -15.61
N VAL A 13 55.55 29.30 -16.95
CA VAL A 13 56.12 28.34 -17.96
C VAL A 13 55.17 27.17 -18.33
N VAL A 14 54.43 27.20 -19.45
CA VAL A 14 54.74 27.07 -20.91
C VAL A 14 54.71 25.60 -21.40
N SER A 15 53.74 25.37 -22.30
CA SER A 15 53.69 24.43 -23.45
C SER A 15 53.83 22.91 -23.25
N ALA A 16 52.79 22.17 -23.70
CA ALA A 16 52.92 21.26 -24.84
C ALA A 16 51.53 20.77 -25.28
N ALA A 17 51.23 20.91 -26.56
CA ALA A 17 50.07 20.30 -27.21
C ALA A 17 50.30 18.78 -27.37
N ALA A 18 49.32 17.99 -26.98
CA ALA A 18 49.18 16.60 -27.42
C ALA A 18 47.68 16.32 -27.66
N ILE A 19 47.34 16.14 -28.93
CA ILE A 19 46.03 15.71 -29.42
C ILE A 19 46.00 14.18 -29.34
N VAL A 20 45.16 13.59 -28.50
CA VAL A 20 44.71 12.19 -28.64
C VAL A 20 43.27 12.05 -28.15
N GLY A 21 42.37 11.75 -29.08
CA GLY A 21 41.31 10.73 -28.95
C GLY A 21 40.26 10.83 -27.83
N LEU A 22 39.04 11.21 -28.22
CA LEU A 22 37.76 10.58 -27.87
C LEU A 22 37.60 10.04 -26.44
N THR A 23 36.94 10.81 -25.58
CA THR A 23 35.96 10.30 -24.61
C THR A 23 35.18 11.50 -24.09
N SER A 24 33.95 11.67 -24.57
CA SER A 24 32.99 12.54 -23.92
C SER A 24 32.76 11.99 -22.51
N CYS A 25 33.36 12.63 -21.50
CA CYS A 25 32.91 12.51 -20.13
C CYS A 25 31.52 13.16 -20.05
N MET A 26 30.50 12.40 -20.44
CA MET A 26 29.15 12.64 -19.96
C MET A 26 29.27 12.61 -18.45
N SER A 27 29.05 13.75 -17.80
CA SER A 27 28.82 13.81 -16.37
C SER A 27 27.57 12.99 -16.08
N GLN A 28 27.76 11.70 -15.84
CA GLN A 28 26.77 10.86 -15.22
C GLN A 28 26.63 11.45 -13.82
N SER A 29 25.63 12.29 -13.65
CA SER A 29 25.07 12.53 -12.32
C SER A 29 24.88 11.15 -11.71
N PRO A 30 25.23 10.92 -10.45
CA PRO A 30 24.83 9.70 -9.80
C PRO A 30 23.31 9.77 -9.76
N ASP A 31 22.66 9.15 -10.74
CA ASP A 31 21.28 8.72 -10.64
C ASP A 31 21.24 7.99 -9.31
N SER A 32 20.55 8.64 -8.38
CA SER A 32 20.18 8.08 -7.09
C SER A 32 19.89 6.62 -7.34
N ALA A 33 20.63 5.73 -6.66
CA ALA A 33 20.42 4.30 -6.72
C ALA A 33 18.91 4.08 -6.60
N GLY A 34 18.28 3.80 -7.75
CA GLY A 34 16.83 3.80 -7.84
C GLY A 34 16.33 2.77 -6.85
N ASP A 35 15.37 3.16 -6.02
CA ASP A 35 14.52 2.16 -5.40
C ASP A 35 14.13 1.16 -6.49
N PRO A 36 14.19 -0.16 -6.22
CA PRO A 36 13.85 -1.17 -7.21
C PRO A 36 12.53 -0.76 -7.85
N ALA A 37 12.55 -0.54 -9.17
CA ALA A 37 11.38 -0.05 -9.89
C ALA A 37 10.19 -0.95 -9.54
N LEU A 38 9.15 -0.35 -8.98
CA LEU A 38 7.97 -1.10 -8.57
C LEU A 38 7.37 -1.76 -9.82
N PRO A 39 6.96 -3.04 -9.74
CA PRO A 39 6.28 -3.66 -10.86
C PRO A 39 5.04 -2.83 -11.22
N ALA A 40 4.84 -2.61 -12.52
CA ALA A 40 3.69 -1.86 -13.00
C ALA A 40 2.38 -2.58 -12.65
N ARG A 41 1.32 -1.82 -12.36
CA ARG A 41 -0.03 -2.36 -12.17
C ARG A 41 -0.48 -3.11 -13.43
N PRO A 42 -1.16 -4.27 -13.30
CA PRO A 42 -1.69 -5.00 -14.44
C PRO A 42 -2.67 -4.18 -15.29
N ALA A 43 -3.49 -3.33 -14.66
CA ALA A 43 -4.38 -2.38 -15.31
C ALA A 43 -4.54 -1.12 -14.45
N ALA A 44 -5.01 -0.03 -15.07
CA ALA A 44 -5.43 1.16 -14.35
C ALA A 44 -6.80 0.91 -13.70
N VAL A 45 -7.00 1.40 -12.48
CA VAL A 45 -8.26 1.28 -11.74
C VAL A 45 -8.75 2.68 -11.41
N ASP A 46 -9.94 3.04 -11.90
CA ASP A 46 -10.60 4.31 -11.55
C ASP A 46 -11.65 4.06 -10.46
N VAL A 47 -11.46 4.74 -9.32
CA VAL A 47 -12.38 4.70 -8.18
C VAL A 47 -13.10 6.04 -7.96
N GLY A 48 -12.92 7.00 -8.88
CA GLY A 48 -13.56 8.31 -8.81
C GLY A 48 -15.08 8.21 -8.73
N GLY A 49 -15.67 8.76 -7.66
CA GLY A 49 -17.12 8.76 -7.45
C GLY A 49 -17.74 7.42 -7.08
N ARG A 50 -16.93 6.37 -6.86
CA ARG A 50 -17.39 5.05 -6.43
C ARG A 50 -17.34 4.93 -4.91
N HIS A 51 -18.25 4.15 -4.35
CA HIS A 51 -18.22 3.81 -2.92
C HIS A 51 -17.91 2.32 -2.72
N PRO A 52 -17.08 1.92 -1.73
CA PRO A 52 -16.75 0.51 -1.50
C PRO A 52 -17.96 -0.42 -1.30
N CYS A 53 -19.07 0.10 -0.78
CA CYS A 53 -20.31 -0.69 -0.61
C CYS A 53 -20.93 -1.17 -1.93
N GLU A 54 -20.54 -0.59 -3.06
CA GLU A 54 -21.03 -0.95 -4.38
C GLU A 54 -20.19 -2.05 -5.03
N LEU A 55 -19.08 -2.45 -4.42
CA LEU A 55 -18.11 -3.36 -5.04
C LEU A 55 -18.51 -4.84 -4.91
N LEU A 56 -19.13 -5.23 -3.81
CA LEU A 56 -19.51 -6.62 -3.58
C LEU A 56 -21.00 -6.80 -3.87
N ASP A 57 -21.32 -7.57 -4.90
CA ASP A 57 -22.70 -7.96 -5.18
C ASP A 57 -23.22 -8.99 -4.16
N THR A 58 -24.51 -9.32 -4.25
CA THR A 58 -25.13 -10.25 -3.30
C THR A 58 -24.53 -11.66 -3.36
N ALA A 59 -24.11 -12.14 -4.53
CA ALA A 59 -23.52 -13.46 -4.68
C ALA A 59 -22.12 -13.49 -4.05
N GLN A 60 -21.29 -12.49 -4.34
CA GLN A 60 -19.96 -12.32 -3.73
C GLN A 60 -20.05 -12.22 -2.20
N ARG A 61 -21.01 -11.43 -1.67
CA ARG A 61 -21.21 -11.36 -0.22
C ARG A 61 -21.62 -12.70 0.37
N SER A 62 -22.52 -13.44 -0.29
CA SER A 62 -22.93 -14.77 0.16
C SER A 62 -21.77 -15.77 0.14
N ASP A 63 -20.96 -15.79 -0.92
CA ASP A 63 -19.79 -16.68 -1.05
C ASP A 63 -18.71 -16.33 -0.01
N LEU A 64 -18.63 -15.05 0.33
CA LEU A 64 -17.79 -14.54 1.39
C LEU A 64 -18.47 -14.60 2.75
N ASP A 65 -19.64 -15.20 2.96
CA ASP A 65 -20.30 -15.22 4.28
C ASP A 65 -20.38 -13.83 4.97
N LEU A 66 -20.74 -12.81 4.19
CA LEU A 66 -20.92 -11.43 4.64
C LEU A 66 -22.40 -11.05 4.56
N ARG A 67 -22.88 -10.33 5.59
CA ARG A 67 -24.18 -9.67 5.57
C ARG A 67 -24.16 -8.46 4.62
N ASP A 68 -25.30 -7.77 4.52
CA ASP A 68 -25.37 -6.54 3.74
C ASP A 68 -24.40 -5.48 4.27
N GLY A 69 -23.73 -4.81 3.33
CA GLY A 69 -22.80 -3.74 3.63
C GLY A 69 -23.51 -2.49 4.10
N LYS A 70 -22.87 -1.79 5.04
CA LYS A 70 -23.32 -0.49 5.53
C LYS A 70 -22.23 0.54 5.29
N VAL A 71 -22.61 1.72 4.81
CA VAL A 71 -21.70 2.87 4.74
C VAL A 71 -21.20 3.19 6.15
N ASP A 72 -19.88 3.21 6.30
CA ASP A 72 -19.18 3.45 7.56
C ASP A 72 -17.93 4.32 7.31
N ASP A 73 -18.12 5.38 6.53
CA ASP A 73 -17.05 6.28 6.06
C ASP A 73 -16.12 6.72 7.19
N ALA A 74 -14.82 6.66 6.89
CA ALA A 74 -13.76 7.02 7.80
C ALA A 74 -12.98 8.24 7.28
N THR A 75 -12.05 8.70 8.10
CA THR A 75 -11.08 9.74 7.73
C THR A 75 -9.69 9.27 8.17
N ILE A 76 -8.70 9.40 7.29
CA ILE A 76 -7.30 9.05 7.56
C ILE A 76 -6.45 10.28 7.27
N GLY A 77 -5.83 10.85 8.31
CA GLY A 77 -5.01 12.06 8.16
C GLY A 77 -5.78 13.22 7.53
N ASP A 78 -7.00 13.47 8.01
CA ASP A 78 -7.94 14.49 7.52
C ASP A 78 -8.43 14.31 6.07
N LEU A 79 -8.05 13.21 5.40
CA LEU A 79 -8.53 12.87 4.07
C LEU A 79 -9.67 11.83 4.14
N PRO A 80 -10.70 11.95 3.28
CA PRO A 80 -11.77 10.96 3.22
C PRO A 80 -11.25 9.56 2.95
N ALA A 81 -11.79 8.58 3.66
CA ALA A 81 -11.58 7.17 3.39
C ALA A 81 -12.95 6.49 3.29
N PRO A 82 -13.61 6.56 2.10
CA PRO A 82 -14.89 5.90 1.87
C PRO A 82 -14.81 4.44 2.33
N THR A 83 -15.80 3.99 3.08
CA THR A 83 -15.73 2.71 3.80
C THR A 83 -17.08 2.01 3.80
N CYS A 84 -17.05 0.71 3.51
CA CYS A 84 -18.15 -0.18 3.76
C CYS A 84 -17.82 -1.15 4.88
N GLY A 85 -18.64 -1.17 5.93
CA GLY A 85 -18.61 -2.17 6.97
C GLY A 85 -19.52 -3.35 6.63
N TYR A 86 -19.00 -4.56 6.75
CA TYR A 86 -19.73 -5.81 6.60
C TYR A 86 -19.60 -6.61 7.89
N LEU A 87 -20.74 -7.05 8.41
CA LEU A 87 -20.76 -8.02 9.51
C LEU A 87 -20.63 -9.44 8.93
N GLY A 88 -19.85 -10.30 9.58
CA GLY A 88 -19.86 -11.74 9.28
C GLY A 88 -21.23 -12.36 9.60
N SER A 89 -21.64 -13.40 8.87
CA SER A 89 -22.95 -14.03 9.13
C SER A 89 -23.05 -14.61 10.54
N ASP A 90 -21.95 -15.15 11.06
CA ASP A 90 -21.82 -15.69 12.42
C ASP A 90 -21.37 -14.66 13.48
N GLU A 91 -21.22 -13.39 13.09
CA GLU A 91 -20.81 -12.25 13.93
C GLU A 91 -19.45 -12.43 14.64
N THR A 92 -18.58 -13.32 14.14
CA THR A 92 -17.25 -13.55 14.72
C THR A 92 -16.17 -12.65 14.14
N VAL A 93 -16.33 -12.27 12.87
CA VAL A 93 -15.38 -11.42 12.13
C VAL A 93 -16.15 -10.40 11.32
N ASP A 94 -15.85 -9.12 11.60
CA ASP A 94 -16.33 -8.01 10.82
C ASP A 94 -15.26 -7.60 9.79
N VAL A 95 -15.70 -7.04 8.66
CA VAL A 95 -14.80 -6.60 7.59
C VAL A 95 -15.12 -5.18 7.19
N ASN A 96 -14.09 -4.33 7.17
CA ASN A 96 -14.15 -3.02 6.55
C ASN A 96 -13.47 -3.05 5.20
N LEU A 97 -14.19 -2.69 4.14
CA LEU A 97 -13.67 -2.50 2.79
C LEU A 97 -13.59 -1.00 2.49
N GLN A 98 -12.43 -0.52 2.06
CA GLN A 98 -12.13 0.91 2.06
C GLN A 98 -11.32 1.34 0.85
N PHE A 99 -11.54 2.56 0.39
CA PHE A 99 -10.56 3.30 -0.39
C PHE A 99 -9.80 4.21 0.59
N ILE A 100 -8.54 3.90 0.87
CA ILE A 100 -7.74 4.69 1.81
C ILE A 100 -6.78 5.63 1.06
N PRO A 101 -6.60 6.88 1.52
CA PRO A 101 -5.69 7.86 0.91
C PRO A 101 -4.23 7.60 1.33
N VAL A 102 -3.81 6.34 1.23
CA VAL A 102 -2.46 5.88 1.57
C VAL A 102 -2.02 4.93 0.47
N PRO A 103 -0.93 5.19 -0.25
CA PRO A 103 -0.44 4.28 -1.27
C PRO A 103 0.22 3.04 -0.65
N VAL A 104 0.22 1.92 -1.37
CA VAL A 104 0.79 0.65 -0.90
C VAL A 104 2.25 0.76 -0.49
N SER A 105 3.05 1.61 -1.14
CA SER A 105 4.45 1.86 -0.76
C SER A 105 4.59 2.34 0.70
N ARG A 106 3.62 3.14 1.17
CA ARG A 106 3.55 3.60 2.56
C ARG A 106 3.05 2.51 3.50
N LEU A 107 2.10 1.68 3.08
CA LEU A 107 1.66 0.51 3.85
C LEU A 107 2.81 -0.47 4.08
N LEU A 108 3.61 -0.73 3.04
CA LEU A 108 4.80 -1.60 3.10
C LEU A 108 5.97 -1.00 3.91
N SER A 109 5.86 0.26 4.33
CA SER A 109 6.82 0.87 5.26
C SER A 109 6.54 0.50 6.72
N ASP A 110 5.38 -0.10 7.04
CA ASP A 110 5.14 -0.69 8.38
C ASP A 110 6.05 -1.92 8.55
N PRO A 111 6.83 -2.02 9.64
CA PRO A 111 7.72 -3.17 9.89
C PRO A 111 7.01 -4.52 10.00
N ARG A 112 5.69 -4.53 10.23
CA ARG A 112 4.86 -5.74 10.29
C ARG A 112 4.26 -6.10 8.94
N ALA A 113 4.33 -5.20 7.95
CA ALA A 113 3.77 -5.44 6.64
C ALA A 113 4.64 -6.42 5.86
N VAL A 114 3.99 -7.41 5.25
CA VAL A 114 4.61 -8.33 4.30
C VAL A 114 4.09 -8.04 2.89
N PRO A 115 4.97 -7.97 1.87
CA PRO A 115 4.53 -7.83 0.49
C PRO A 115 3.87 -9.13 0.03
N ILE A 116 2.69 -9.01 -0.57
CA ILE A 116 1.97 -10.11 -1.20
C ILE A 116 1.49 -9.71 -2.59
N ASP A 117 1.00 -10.69 -3.35
CA ASP A 117 0.35 -10.50 -4.65
C ASP A 117 -1.16 -10.73 -4.50
N VAL A 118 -1.96 -9.84 -5.08
CA VAL A 118 -3.41 -10.01 -5.23
C VAL A 118 -3.75 -9.84 -6.70
N ALA A 119 -3.94 -10.96 -7.40
CA ALA A 119 -4.30 -10.98 -8.82
C ALA A 119 -3.32 -10.18 -9.72
N GLY A 120 -2.02 -10.26 -9.44
CA GLY A 120 -0.98 -9.52 -10.16
C GLY A 120 -0.75 -8.09 -9.66
N TYR A 121 -1.58 -7.59 -8.74
CA TYR A 121 -1.38 -6.30 -8.08
C TYR A 121 -0.52 -6.49 -6.84
N ARG A 122 0.42 -5.56 -6.66
CA ARG A 122 1.20 -5.48 -5.42
C ARG A 122 0.26 -5.14 -4.27
N ALA A 123 0.44 -5.83 -3.15
CA ALA A 123 -0.31 -5.56 -1.95
C ALA A 123 0.55 -5.68 -0.69
N ALA A 124 0.06 -5.09 0.39
CA ALA A 124 0.64 -5.15 1.73
C ALA A 124 -0.33 -5.90 2.64
N GLU A 125 0.13 -6.97 3.27
CA GLU A 125 -0.60 -7.61 4.36
C GLU A 125 0.03 -7.25 5.69
N THR A 126 -0.78 -6.83 6.67
CA THR A 126 -0.32 -6.49 8.01
C THR A 126 -1.18 -7.16 9.06
N VAL A 127 -0.54 -7.92 9.95
CA VAL A 127 -1.19 -8.57 11.09
C VAL A 127 -1.11 -7.66 12.32
N TYR A 128 -2.24 -7.46 12.99
CA TYR A 128 -2.37 -6.74 14.24
C TYR A 128 -2.86 -7.70 15.33
N PRO A 129 -1.94 -8.40 16.02
CA PRO A 129 -2.28 -9.33 17.09
C PRO A 129 -2.61 -8.53 18.36
N SER A 130 -3.77 -7.86 18.38
CA SER A 130 -4.20 -7.11 19.55
C SER A 130 -4.83 -8.05 20.59
N GLY A 131 -4.66 -7.72 21.88
CA GLY A 131 -5.27 -8.49 22.97
C GLY A 131 -6.78 -8.29 23.14
N SER A 132 -7.43 -7.47 22.29
CA SER A 132 -8.85 -7.12 22.42
C SER A 132 -9.67 -7.31 21.15
N TYR A 133 -9.11 -6.96 19.99
CA TYR A 133 -9.72 -7.14 18.66
C TYR A 133 -8.60 -7.34 17.65
N PRO A 134 -8.04 -8.56 17.54
CA PRO A 134 -7.01 -8.81 16.55
C PRO A 134 -7.58 -8.63 15.15
N SER A 135 -6.74 -8.12 14.25
CA SER A 135 -7.14 -7.81 12.89
C SER A 135 -6.04 -8.14 11.89
N CYS A 136 -6.43 -8.36 10.65
CA CYS A 136 -5.51 -8.41 9.52
C CYS A 136 -5.98 -7.42 8.44
N GLU A 137 -5.04 -6.66 7.89
CA GLU A 137 -5.29 -5.70 6.83
C GLU A 137 -4.57 -6.13 5.56
N VAL A 138 -5.27 -6.05 4.43
CA VAL A 138 -4.67 -6.20 3.10
C VAL A 138 -4.98 -4.97 2.27
N GLY A 139 -3.95 -4.22 1.89
CA GLY A 139 -4.06 -3.05 1.01
C GLY A 139 -3.45 -3.32 -0.36
N VAL A 140 -4.21 -3.07 -1.42
CA VAL A 140 -3.84 -3.34 -2.82
C VAL A 140 -3.54 -2.04 -3.56
N ASP A 141 -2.49 -2.05 -4.38
CA ASP A 141 -1.96 -0.92 -5.14
C ASP A 141 -2.83 -0.63 -6.37
N ILE A 142 -3.90 0.15 -6.18
CA ILE A 142 -4.83 0.51 -7.26
C ILE A 142 -4.51 1.88 -7.90
N ASP A 143 -3.89 2.79 -7.14
CA ASP A 143 -3.52 4.15 -7.56
C ASP A 143 -2.28 4.66 -6.80
N ASP A 144 -1.61 5.70 -7.31
CA ASP A 144 -0.39 6.28 -6.73
C ASP A 144 -0.60 6.94 -5.36
N SER A 145 -1.85 7.24 -5.02
CA SER A 145 -2.27 7.91 -3.79
C SER A 145 -3.27 7.11 -2.96
N THR A 146 -3.92 6.12 -3.56
CA THR A 146 -5.05 5.40 -2.98
C THR A 146 -4.82 3.89 -3.02
N SER A 147 -5.16 3.21 -1.92
CA SER A 147 -5.19 1.75 -1.87
C SER A 147 -6.62 1.25 -1.65
N LEU A 148 -6.96 0.11 -2.27
CA LEU A 148 -8.12 -0.68 -1.88
C LEU A 148 -7.71 -1.52 -0.67
N ARG A 149 -8.33 -1.29 0.50
CA ARG A 149 -8.02 -2.02 1.72
C ARG A 149 -9.21 -2.86 2.19
N ALA A 150 -8.96 -4.12 2.52
CA ALA A 150 -9.84 -4.90 3.39
C ALA A 150 -9.18 -5.06 4.77
N GLN A 151 -9.93 -4.79 5.83
CA GLN A 151 -9.54 -5.04 7.22
C GLN A 151 -10.51 -6.05 7.81
N ALA A 152 -10.05 -7.26 8.10
CA ALA A 152 -10.83 -8.26 8.84
C ALA A 152 -10.48 -8.16 10.33
N MET A 153 -11.49 -7.99 11.18
CA MET A 153 -11.34 -7.78 12.61
C MET A 153 -12.20 -8.79 13.37
N ALA A 154 -11.60 -9.50 14.31
CA ALA A 154 -12.38 -10.34 15.21
C ALA A 154 -13.24 -9.47 16.14
N THR A 155 -14.46 -9.92 16.41
CA THR A 155 -15.38 -9.26 17.36
C THR A 155 -15.07 -9.63 18.82
N SER A 156 -14.11 -10.54 19.04
CA SER A 156 -13.67 -10.98 20.36
C SER A 156 -12.16 -10.88 20.55
N SER A 157 -11.78 -10.69 21.82
CA SER A 157 -10.39 -10.57 22.27
C SER A 157 -9.59 -11.87 22.25
N ASN A 158 -10.23 -13.00 21.99
CA ASN A 158 -9.58 -14.30 22.03
C ASN A 158 -9.99 -15.13 20.81
N LEU A 159 -9.21 -14.98 19.73
CA LEU A 159 -9.36 -15.75 18.50
C LEU A 159 -9.40 -17.25 18.74
N GLN A 160 -8.51 -17.77 19.59
CA GLN A 160 -8.41 -19.21 19.86
C GLN A 160 -9.69 -19.79 20.49
N ARG A 161 -10.34 -19.04 21.39
CA ARG A 161 -11.63 -19.45 21.96
C ARG A 161 -12.74 -19.48 20.90
N SER A 162 -12.60 -18.64 19.88
CA SER A 162 -13.47 -18.58 18.72
C SER A 162 -13.10 -19.62 17.64
N GLY A 163 -12.07 -20.44 17.88
CA GLY A 163 -11.56 -21.42 16.91
C GLY A 163 -10.77 -20.81 15.75
N MET A 164 -10.40 -19.53 15.84
CA MET A 164 -9.76 -18.77 14.77
C MET A 164 -8.29 -18.46 15.07
N THR A 165 -7.56 -18.09 14.03
CA THR A 165 -6.16 -17.69 14.04
C THR A 165 -5.97 -16.36 13.30
N ASP A 166 -4.81 -15.71 13.48
CA ASP A 166 -4.45 -14.53 12.69
C ASP A 166 -4.45 -14.83 11.18
N SER A 167 -4.09 -16.07 10.80
CA SER A 167 -4.12 -16.52 9.40
C SER A 167 -5.54 -16.57 8.85
N ASP A 168 -6.55 -16.88 9.67
CA ASP A 168 -7.95 -16.90 9.23
C ASP A 168 -8.44 -15.48 8.95
N LEU A 169 -8.04 -14.51 9.78
CA LEU A 169 -8.32 -13.09 9.53
C LEU A 169 -7.65 -12.60 8.24
N CYS A 170 -6.40 -12.98 7.99
CA CYS A 170 -5.73 -12.60 6.75
C CYS A 170 -6.33 -13.28 5.52
N ALA A 171 -6.69 -14.56 5.61
CA ALA A 171 -7.40 -15.26 4.54
C ALA A 171 -8.73 -14.55 4.22
N ARG A 172 -9.45 -14.10 5.25
CA ARG A 172 -10.67 -13.30 5.11
C ARG A 172 -10.42 -11.97 4.41
N ALA A 173 -9.45 -11.19 4.87
CA ALA A 173 -9.11 -9.90 4.26
C ALA A 173 -8.69 -10.06 2.79
N ARG A 174 -7.86 -11.06 2.47
CA ARG A 174 -7.45 -11.39 1.09
C ARG A 174 -8.63 -11.76 0.21
N ALA A 175 -9.55 -12.61 0.70
CA ALA A 175 -10.71 -13.03 -0.08
C ALA A 175 -11.61 -11.84 -0.44
N VAL A 176 -11.89 -10.98 0.55
CA VAL A 176 -12.72 -9.79 0.36
C VAL A 176 -12.07 -8.79 -0.60
N VAL A 177 -10.78 -8.47 -0.41
CA VAL A 177 -10.10 -7.50 -1.28
C VAL A 177 -9.95 -8.04 -2.71
N SER A 178 -9.77 -9.36 -2.89
CA SER A 178 -9.70 -9.98 -4.21
C SER A 178 -11.03 -9.92 -4.95
N ALA A 179 -12.15 -10.19 -4.26
CA ALA A 179 -13.48 -10.07 -4.83
C ALA A 179 -13.79 -8.63 -5.23
N ALA A 180 -13.50 -7.68 -4.34
CA ALA A 180 -13.69 -6.25 -4.61
C ALA A 180 -12.83 -5.75 -5.77
N LEU A 181 -11.56 -6.16 -5.82
CA LEU A 181 -10.66 -5.84 -6.93
C LEU A 181 -11.19 -6.40 -8.25
N SER A 182 -11.69 -7.64 -8.26
CA SER A 182 -12.33 -8.22 -9.45
C SER A 182 -13.50 -7.35 -9.92
N SER A 183 -14.35 -6.88 -9.02
CA SER A 183 -15.46 -5.98 -9.36
C SER A 183 -15.00 -4.60 -9.86
N LEU A 184 -13.81 -4.14 -9.47
CA LEU A 184 -13.24 -2.91 -10.02
C LEU A 184 -12.75 -3.08 -11.47
N LEU A 185 -12.36 -4.29 -11.87
CA LEU A 185 -11.75 -4.57 -13.17
C LEU A 185 -12.76 -4.93 -14.28
N HIS A 186 -13.98 -5.33 -13.90
CA HIS A 186 -15.01 -5.79 -14.83
C HIS A 186 -16.14 -4.76 -15.08
N HIS A 187 -16.02 -3.55 -14.53
CA HIS A 187 -16.96 -2.45 -14.66
C HIS A 187 -16.26 -1.21 -15.20
#